data_AF-A0A7X5N416-F1
#
_entry.id   AF-A0A7X5N416-F1
#
_cell.length_a   1.000
_cell.length_b   1.000
_cell.length_c   1.000
_cell.angle_alpha   90.00
_cell.angle_beta   90.00
_cell.angle_gamma   90.00
#
_symmetry.space_group_name_H-M   'P 1'
#
loop_
_entity.id
_entity.type
_entity.pdbx_description
1 polymer ?
#
loop_
_entity_poly.entity_id
_entity_poly.type
_entity_poly.pdbx_seq_one_letter_code
_entity_poly.pdbx_strand_id
1 'polypeptide(L)'
;DAVRLHGAVPVSQLPGFADGDVSVQDGSAQQVADALALAPSARVLDACAAPGGKAAHLLERHPGLQLTALDVDARRLERVQQTLQRTVPGAQ
;
A
#
# COMPACT_ATOMS: atom_id res chain seq x y z
N ASP A 1 -9.27 4.35 -8.97
CA ASP A 1 -9.96 3.29 -9.73
C ASP A 1 -9.31 1.94 -9.52
N ALA A 2 -10.10 0.87 -9.53
CA ALA A 2 -9.64 -0.49 -9.22
C ALA A 2 -10.09 -1.47 -10.32
N VAL A 3 -9.32 -2.55 -10.51
CA VAL A 3 -9.68 -3.65 -11.41
C VAL A 3 -10.16 -4.84 -10.58
N ARG A 4 -11.34 -5.37 -10.90
CA ARG A 4 -11.85 -6.60 -10.29
C ARG A 4 -11.64 -7.78 -11.24
N LEU A 5 -10.94 -8.80 -10.77
CA LEU A 5 -10.74 -10.04 -11.51
C LEU A 5 -12.02 -10.90 -11.47
N HIS A 6 -12.27 -11.65 -12.55
CA HIS A 6 -13.38 -12.60 -12.61
C HIS A 6 -13.20 -13.79 -11.64
N GLY A 7 -11.95 -14.17 -11.36
CA GLY A 7 -11.60 -15.25 -10.44
C GLY A 7 -10.24 -14.98 -9.78
N ALA A 8 -9.98 -15.67 -8.67
CA ALA A 8 -8.70 -15.58 -7.99
C ALA A 8 -7.60 -16.24 -8.82
N VAL A 9 -6.45 -15.58 -8.90
CA VAL A 9 -5.24 -16.11 -9.53
C VAL A 9 -4.04 -15.86 -8.61
N PRO A 10 -2.96 -16.65 -8.72
CA PRO A 10 -1.71 -16.33 -8.04
C PRO A 10 -1.20 -14.94 -8.44
N VAL A 11 -0.70 -14.16 -7.47
CA VAL A 11 -0.20 -12.81 -7.73
C VAL A 11 0.96 -12.77 -8.74
N SER A 12 1.74 -13.85 -8.82
CA SER A 12 2.81 -14.01 -9.82
C SER A 12 2.33 -14.09 -11.27
N GLN A 13 1.03 -14.32 -11.50
CA GLN A 13 0.43 -14.32 -12.83
C GLN A 13 -0.16 -12.95 -13.19
N LEU A 14 -0.21 -12.00 -12.25
CA LEU A 14 -0.71 -10.65 -12.52
C LEU A 14 0.37 -9.85 -13.26
N PRO A 15 0.07 -9.29 -14.45
CA PRO A 15 1.01 -8.45 -15.18
C PRO A 15 1.51 -7.28 -14.32
N GLY A 16 2.82 -7.09 -14.27
CA GLY A 16 3.46 -6.00 -13.52
C GLY A 16 3.46 -6.16 -11.99
N PHE A 17 2.99 -7.29 -11.43
CA PHE A 17 3.00 -7.46 -9.98
C PHE A 17 4.41 -7.45 -9.39
N ALA A 18 5.35 -8.17 -10.02
CA ALA A 18 6.75 -8.20 -9.56
C ALA A 18 7.42 -6.83 -9.63
N ASP A 19 7.04 -6.02 -10.63
CA ASP A 19 7.60 -4.69 -10.89
C ASP A 19 6.93 -3.57 -10.10
N GLY A 20 5.84 -3.88 -9.38
CA GLY A 20 5.14 -2.91 -8.52
C GLY A 20 3.93 -2.23 -9.15
N ASP A 21 3.70 -2.42 -10.45
CA ASP A 21 2.63 -1.75 -11.20
C ASP A 21 1.22 -2.06 -10.67
N VAL A 22 1.06 -3.21 -10.02
CA VAL A 22 -0.21 -3.65 -9.42
C VAL A 22 -0.04 -4.21 -8.01
N SER A 23 -1.09 -4.03 -7.21
CA SER A 23 -1.22 -4.59 -5.87
C SER A 23 -2.62 -5.15 -5.65
N VAL A 24 -2.73 -6.21 -4.85
CA VAL A 24 -4.01 -6.82 -4.48
C VAL A 24 -4.48 -6.24 -3.15
N GLN A 25 -5.65 -5.60 -3.15
CA GLN A 25 -6.28 -5.08 -1.95
C GLN A 25 -7.79 -5.27 -2.01
N ASP A 26 -8.42 -5.43 -0.85
CA ASP A 26 -9.86 -5.34 -0.74
C ASP A 26 -10.35 -3.95 -1.19
N GLY A 27 -11.53 -3.90 -1.82
CA GLY A 27 -12.09 -2.66 -2.35
C GLY A 27 -12.32 -1.60 -1.27
N SER A 28 -12.77 -1.99 -0.07
CA SER A 28 -12.97 -1.04 1.04
C SER A 28 -11.66 -0.47 1.56
N ALA A 29 -10.58 -1.26 1.54
CA ALA A 29 -9.26 -0.79 1.93
C ALA A 29 -8.73 0.29 0.97
N GLN A 30 -9.06 0.20 -0.32
CA GLN A 30 -8.66 1.18 -1.32
C GLN A 30 -9.35 2.54 -1.12
N GLN A 31 -10.59 2.54 -0.65
CA GLN A 31 -11.37 3.77 -0.42
C GLN A 31 -10.76 4.69 0.66
N VAL A 32 -9.89 4.17 1.53
CA VAL A 32 -9.23 4.97 2.58
C VAL A 32 -8.44 6.13 1.98
N ALA A 33 -7.76 5.93 0.85
CA ALA A 33 -6.98 6.98 0.21
C ALA A 33 -7.85 8.15 -0.28
N ASP A 34 -9.06 7.86 -0.75
CA ASP A 34 -9.98 8.90 -1.23
C ASP A 34 -10.78 9.55 -0.08
N ALA A 35 -11.03 8.80 1.00
CA ALA A 35 -11.77 9.30 2.16
C ALA A 35 -10.95 10.27 3.03
N LEU A 36 -9.63 10.19 2.99
CA LEU A 36 -8.75 11.06 3.75
C LEU A 36 -8.47 12.36 2.98
N ALA A 37 -8.99 13.48 3.47
CA ALA A 37 -8.68 14.81 2.96
C ALA A 37 -7.30 15.30 3.45
N LEU A 38 -6.23 14.63 3.00
CA LEU A 38 -4.86 14.94 3.43
C LEU A 38 -4.37 16.26 2.80
N ALA A 39 -3.79 17.12 3.64
CA ALA A 39 -3.05 18.28 3.17
C ALA A 39 -1.77 17.83 2.44
N PRO A 40 -1.25 18.63 1.49
CA PRO A 40 0.09 18.40 0.94
C PRO A 40 1.12 18.29 2.08
N SER A 41 2.02 17.31 1.99
CA SER A 41 3.04 17.04 3.03
C SER A 41 2.49 16.70 4.42
N ALA A 42 1.24 16.21 4.52
CA ALA A 42 0.70 15.74 5.79
C ALA A 42 1.58 14.64 6.42
N ARG A 43 1.55 14.61 7.75
CA ARG A 43 2.16 13.54 8.55
C ARG A 43 1.07 12.55 8.93
N VAL A 44 1.23 11.29 8.53
CA VAL A 44 0.22 10.23 8.70
C VAL A 44 0.82 9.06 9.47
N LEU A 45 0.03 8.50 10.38
CA LEU A 45 0.31 7.25 11.07
C LEU A 45 -0.62 6.15 10.53
N ASP A 46 -0.04 5.08 9.99
CA ASP A 46 -0.72 3.81 9.81
C ASP A 46 -0.36 2.89 10.99
N ALA A 47 -1.24 2.84 11.99
CA ALA A 47 -0.96 2.21 13.29
C ALA A 47 -1.05 0.67 13.26
N CYS A 48 -1.64 0.08 12.22
CA CYS A 48 -1.84 -1.35 12.05
C CYS A 48 -1.48 -1.75 10.61
N ALA A 49 -0.27 -1.38 10.20
CA ALA A 49 0.07 -1.24 8.79
C ALA A 49 0.15 -2.58 8.06
N ALA A 50 0.51 -3.68 8.73
CA ALA A 50 0.81 -4.90 8.00
C ALA A 50 -0.42 -5.54 7.34
N PRO A 51 -0.33 -5.98 6.06
CA PRO A 51 0.91 -6.20 5.30
C PRO A 51 1.44 -4.99 4.51
N GLY A 52 0.85 -3.80 4.61
CA GLY A 52 1.41 -2.55 4.06
C GLY A 52 0.63 -1.94 2.89
N GLY A 53 -0.47 -2.57 2.45
CA GLY A 53 -1.21 -2.13 1.25
C GLY A 53 -1.77 -0.70 1.35
N LYS A 54 -2.37 -0.33 2.49
CA LYS A 54 -2.91 1.03 2.67
C LYS A 54 -1.81 2.08 2.70
N ALA A 55 -0.73 1.81 3.43
CA ALA A 55 0.45 2.67 3.46
C ALA A 55 1.04 2.91 2.07
N ALA A 56 1.25 1.85 1.28
CA ALA A 56 1.70 1.96 -0.11
C ALA A 56 0.75 2.81 -0.95
N HIS A 57 -0.56 2.51 -0.88
CA HIS A 57 -1.57 3.23 -1.66
C HIS A 57 -1.65 4.72 -1.28
N LEU A 58 -1.48 5.08 -0.01
CA LEU A 58 -1.41 6.48 0.41
C LEU A 58 -0.18 7.19 -0.17
N LEU A 59 0.98 6.54 -0.18
CA LEU A 59 2.22 7.09 -0.73
C LEU A 59 2.15 7.25 -2.26
N GLU A 60 1.53 6.30 -2.97
CA GLU A 60 1.27 6.38 -4.41
C GLU A 60 0.34 7.55 -4.76
N ARG A 61 -0.71 7.77 -3.96
CA ARG A 61 -1.72 8.82 -4.19
C ARG A 61 -1.26 10.21 -3.77
N HIS A 62 -0.35 10.29 -2.79
CA HIS A 62 0.12 11.55 -2.22
C HIS A 62 1.66 11.63 -2.22
N PRO A 63 2.27 11.95 -3.38
CA PRO A 63 3.71 12.20 -3.44
C PRO A 63 4.14 13.26 -2.43
N GLY A 64 5.14 12.94 -1.60
CA GLY A 64 5.63 13.83 -0.53
C GLY A 64 4.93 13.69 0.83
N LEU A 65 3.99 12.75 0.97
CA LEU A 65 3.42 12.38 2.27
C LEU A 65 4.51 11.85 3.22
N GLN A 66 4.47 12.26 4.49
CA GLN A 66 5.34 11.70 5.53
C GLN A 66 4.55 10.64 6.29
N LEU A 67 4.77 9.37 5.96
CA LEU A 67 4.03 8.25 6.55
C LEU A 67 4.90 7.46 7.55
N THR A 68 4.37 7.21 8.74
CA THR A 68 4.91 6.26 9.70
C THR A 68 4.01 5.04 9.75
N ALA A 69 4.57 3.85 9.49
CA ALA A 69 3.86 2.58 9.53
C ALA A 69 4.32 1.76 10.74
N LEU A 70 3.38 1.33 11.58
CA LEU A 70 3.65 0.51 12.76
C LEU A 70 2.77 -0.75 12.73
N ASP A 71 3.28 -1.84 13.28
CA ASP A 71 2.51 -3.04 13.60
C ASP A 71 3.15 -3.70 14.83
N VAL A 72 2.35 -4.37 15.64
CA VAL A 72 2.83 -5.03 16.87
C VAL A 72 3.70 -6.25 16.57
N ASP A 73 3.50 -6.89 15.40
CA ASP A 73 4.26 -8.08 15.01
C ASP A 73 5.39 -7.71 14.04
N ALA A 74 6.62 -7.81 14.52
CA ALA A 74 7.84 -7.56 13.75
C ALA A 74 7.94 -8.40 12.46
N ARG A 75 7.47 -9.65 12.47
CA ARG A 75 7.47 -10.50 11.26
C ARG A 75 6.46 -10.01 10.23
N ARG A 76 5.37 -9.39 10.69
CA ARG A 76 4.39 -8.77 9.77
C ARG A 76 4.92 -7.47 9.19
N LEU A 77 5.78 -6.74 9.92
CA LEU A 77 6.47 -5.54 9.41
C LEU A 77 7.44 -5.83 8.26
N GLU A 78 8.07 -7.01 8.22
CA GLU A 78 8.89 -7.42 7.06
C GLU A 78 8.08 -7.37 5.75
N ARG A 79 6.79 -7.74 5.81
CA ARG A 79 5.89 -7.68 4.64
C ARG A 79 5.54 -6.23 4.25
N VAL A 80 5.49 -5.32 5.22
CA VAL A 80 5.31 -3.88 4.94
C VAL A 80 6.51 -3.38 4.15
N GLN A 81 7.73 -3.68 4.60
CA GLN A 81 8.95 -3.29 3.90
C GLN A 81 9.00 -3.87 2.48
N GLN A 82 8.70 -5.16 2.31
CA GLN A 82 8.65 -5.81 0.98
C GLN A 82 7.60 -5.16 0.07
N THR A 83 6.43 -4.82 0.60
CA THR A 83 5.36 -4.16 -0.17
C THR A 83 5.82 -2.78 -0.61
N LEU A 84 6.37 -1.96 0.30
CA LEU A 84 6.85 -0.61 0.00
C LEU A 84 8.02 -0.62 -0.98
N GLN A 85 9.01 -1.50 -0.81
CA GLN A 85 10.14 -1.62 -1.73
C GLN A 85 9.69 -1.97 -3.16
N ARG A 86 8.65 -2.81 -3.29
CA ARG A 86 8.10 -3.21 -4.58
C ARG A 86 7.27 -2.10 -5.24
N THR A 87 6.51 -1.33 -4.47
CA THR A 87 5.46 -0.44 -5.01
C THR A 87 5.78 1.05 -4.94
N VAL A 88 6.66 1.46 -4.03
CA VAL A 88 6.99 2.86 -3.76
C VAL A 88 8.51 3.05 -3.80
N PRO A 89 9.08 3.38 -4.97
CA PRO A 89 10.51 3.62 -5.10
C PRO A 89 11.01 4.69 -4.12
N GLY A 90 12.04 4.36 -3.34
CA GLY A 90 12.65 5.28 -2.37
C GLY A 90 11.93 5.40 -1.03
N ALA A 91 10.86 4.62 -0.77
CA ALA A 91 10.30 4.49 0.57
C ALA A 91 11.32 3.87 1.55
N GLN A 92 11.48 4.49 2.72
CA GLN A 92 12.33 4.02 3.83
C GLN A 92 11.50 3.73 5.06
#